data_AF-A0A1F5IQY1-F1
#
_entry.id   AF-A0A1F5IQY1-F1
#
_cell.length_a   1.000
_cell.length_b   1.000
_cell.length_c   1.000
_cell.angle_alpha   90.00
_cell.angle_beta   90.00
_cell.angle_gamma   90.00
#
_symmetry.space_group_name_H-M   'P 1'
#
loop_
_entity.id
_entity.type
_entity.pdbx_description
1 polymer ?
#
loop_
_entity_poly.entity_id
_entity_poly.type
_entity_poly.pdbx_seq_one_letter_code
_entity_poly.pdbx_strand_id
1 'polypeptide(L)'
;MQKIIKLPGLIDPHVHLREPGATQKEDFETGTKAAIVGGYTCVLDMPNNPLATASPEALQEKMDLAKKRIYCDVGFHFGASGKSVQYFQEVFGKVFGLKVYMNQTTGDLLMEDDSTLETVFSAWPKDLPVLVHAEGNTLQKAIDLAKKFGNRLHVCHISLAKEIELIKQAKESGLNLSCEVSCHHLFLTDDDVKRLGPYGLMKPPLSSKEDQDILWQALVDGTIDMIASDHAPHTKAEKEGEKPPYGVPGLETTLPLLLTAVNEDRLTIERLIELTSTNPRKVFGIPEQEETYVEVDMGENWTIDDKNLQTKCGWTPFVGMQVTGKVKKVVLRGKVVFDGQTIFGPYGQVFAATKS
;
A
#
# COMPACT_ATOMS: atom_id res chain seq x y z
N MET A 1 10.80 -4.57 -31.23
CA MET A 1 9.70 -5.57 -31.17
C MET A 1 9.06 -5.45 -29.81
N GLN A 2 7.73 -5.52 -29.71
CA GLN A 2 7.05 -5.50 -28.41
C GLN A 2 7.50 -6.73 -27.60
N LYS A 3 7.97 -6.53 -26.37
CA LYS A 3 8.40 -7.62 -25.48
C LYS A 3 7.31 -7.79 -24.42
N ILE A 4 6.19 -8.35 -24.84
CA ILE A 4 5.05 -8.59 -23.97
C ILE A 4 5.35 -9.77 -23.05
N ILE A 5 5.20 -9.57 -21.74
CA ILE A 5 5.20 -10.64 -20.74
C ILE A 5 3.88 -10.64 -19.97
N LYS A 6 3.54 -11.78 -19.36
CA LYS A 6 2.41 -11.93 -18.46
C LYS A 6 2.88 -11.99 -17.02
N LEU A 7 2.37 -11.08 -16.20
CA LEU A 7 2.50 -11.08 -14.75
C LEU A 7 1.20 -11.60 -14.13
N PRO A 8 1.23 -12.21 -12.93
CA PRO A 8 0.01 -12.42 -12.15
C PRO A 8 -0.64 -11.07 -11.81
N GLY A 9 -1.91 -11.09 -11.40
CA GLY A 9 -2.55 -9.90 -10.84
C GLY A 9 -1.77 -9.34 -9.64
N LEU A 10 -1.44 -8.04 -9.68
CA LEU A 10 -0.74 -7.37 -8.58
C LEU A 10 -1.70 -7.06 -7.43
N ILE A 11 -1.15 -7.03 -6.22
CA ILE A 11 -1.84 -6.75 -4.97
C ILE A 11 -1.15 -5.56 -4.31
N ASP A 12 -1.92 -4.51 -3.98
CA ASP A 12 -1.45 -3.41 -3.15
C ASP A 12 -2.06 -3.50 -1.74
N PRO A 13 -1.28 -3.85 -0.70
CA PRO A 13 -1.82 -3.95 0.65
C PRO A 13 -1.96 -2.61 1.38
N HIS A 14 -1.57 -1.48 0.76
CA HIS A 14 -1.56 -0.18 1.43
C HIS A 14 -2.06 0.93 0.50
N VAL A 15 -3.37 1.15 0.49
CA VAL A 15 -3.98 2.28 -0.22
C VAL A 15 -4.91 3.08 0.67
N HIS A 16 -5.12 4.35 0.32
CA HIS A 16 -6.09 5.24 0.95
C HIS A 16 -7.08 5.75 -0.09
N LEU A 17 -8.24 5.11 -0.19
CA LEU A 17 -9.28 5.43 -1.17
C LEU A 17 -10.23 6.55 -0.73
N ARG A 18 -10.01 7.11 0.47
CA ARG A 18 -10.60 8.36 0.99
C ARG A 18 -12.12 8.39 1.16
N GLU A 19 -12.78 7.25 0.98
CA GLU A 19 -14.24 7.13 1.09
C GLU A 19 -14.66 6.16 2.20
N PRO A 20 -15.53 6.56 3.14
CA PRO A 20 -16.32 7.81 3.18
C PRO A 20 -15.57 9.04 3.69
N GLY A 21 -16.09 10.23 3.37
CA GLY A 21 -15.75 11.49 4.03
C GLY A 21 -14.76 12.43 3.30
N ALA A 22 -14.00 11.95 2.31
CA ALA A 22 -13.08 12.79 1.53
C ALA A 22 -13.07 12.47 0.03
N THR A 23 -14.24 12.26 -0.56
CA THR A 23 -14.42 11.83 -1.96
C THR A 23 -13.95 12.85 -3.00
N GLN A 24 -13.65 14.09 -2.61
CA GLN A 24 -12.97 15.08 -3.45
C GLN A 24 -11.49 14.73 -3.69
N LYS A 25 -10.85 13.95 -2.81
CA LYS A 25 -9.45 13.53 -2.93
C LYS A 25 -9.34 12.27 -3.78
N GLU A 26 -10.19 11.28 -3.47
CA GLU A 26 -10.32 9.99 -4.15
C GLU A 26 -11.61 9.30 -3.70
N ASP A 27 -12.14 8.37 -4.48
CA ASP A 27 -13.21 7.48 -4.06
C ASP A 27 -12.95 6.04 -4.54
N PHE A 28 -13.82 5.10 -4.16
CA PHE A 28 -13.64 3.69 -4.56
C PHE A 28 -13.63 3.49 -6.08
N GLU A 29 -14.37 4.29 -6.84
CA GLU A 29 -14.43 4.16 -8.28
C GLU A 29 -13.13 4.65 -8.93
N THR A 30 -12.70 5.87 -8.64
CA THR A 30 -11.51 6.46 -9.27
C THR A 30 -10.22 5.79 -8.78
N GLY A 31 -10.13 5.46 -7.50
CA GLY A 31 -8.97 4.75 -6.95
C GLY A 31 -8.83 3.32 -7.49
N THR A 32 -9.92 2.58 -7.70
CA THR A 32 -9.82 1.24 -8.30
C THR A 32 -9.61 1.27 -9.82
N LYS A 33 -10.02 2.33 -10.52
CA LYS A 33 -9.60 2.59 -11.90
C LYS A 33 -8.09 2.83 -11.98
N ALA A 34 -7.55 3.66 -11.08
CA ALA A 34 -6.11 3.90 -10.96
C ALA A 34 -5.34 2.61 -10.65
N ALA A 35 -5.87 1.77 -9.75
CA ALA A 35 -5.31 0.46 -9.46
C ALA A 35 -5.22 -0.43 -10.73
N ILE A 36 -6.31 -0.56 -11.48
CA ILE A 36 -6.34 -1.36 -12.71
C ILE A 36 -5.35 -0.82 -13.77
N VAL A 37 -5.28 0.50 -13.98
CA VAL A 37 -4.31 1.09 -14.92
C VAL A 37 -2.87 0.82 -14.47
N GLY A 38 -2.62 0.82 -13.16
CA GLY A 38 -1.35 0.42 -12.55
C GLY A 38 -1.04 -1.09 -12.57
N GLY A 39 -1.97 -1.94 -13.03
CA GLY A 39 -1.82 -3.39 -13.04
C GLY A 39 -2.26 -4.10 -11.75
N TYR A 40 -2.79 -3.38 -10.77
CA TYR A 40 -3.30 -3.95 -9.52
C TYR A 40 -4.71 -4.50 -9.71
N THR A 41 -4.89 -5.79 -9.43
CA THR A 41 -6.17 -6.50 -9.48
C THR A 41 -6.82 -6.66 -8.11
N CYS A 42 -6.10 -6.28 -7.06
CA CYS A 42 -6.54 -6.32 -5.67
C CYS A 42 -5.87 -5.18 -4.88
N VAL A 43 -6.64 -4.46 -4.06
CA VAL A 43 -6.11 -3.45 -3.14
C VAL A 43 -6.70 -3.60 -1.73
N LEU A 44 -5.93 -3.29 -0.70
CA LEU A 44 -6.39 -3.26 0.69
C LEU A 44 -6.41 -1.83 1.21
N ASP A 45 -7.60 -1.36 1.54
CA ASP A 45 -7.83 0.02 1.93
C ASP A 45 -7.64 0.26 3.43
N MET A 46 -6.92 1.33 3.75
CA MET A 46 -6.56 1.74 5.10
C MET A 46 -7.74 2.39 5.84
N PRO A 47 -7.76 2.33 7.19
CA PRO A 47 -8.93 2.74 7.98
C PRO A 47 -8.96 4.24 8.33
N ASN A 48 -8.01 5.06 7.89
CA ASN A 48 -7.86 6.46 8.32
C ASN A 48 -8.55 7.49 7.41
N ASN A 49 -9.67 7.12 6.81
CA ASN A 49 -10.56 8.12 6.21
C ASN A 49 -11.02 9.11 7.30
N PRO A 50 -11.52 10.31 6.94
CA PRO A 50 -12.05 11.25 7.94
C PRO A 50 -13.07 10.62 8.89
N LEU A 51 -13.85 9.66 8.36
CA LEU A 51 -14.59 8.70 9.17
C LEU A 51 -13.77 7.42 9.29
N ALA A 52 -13.11 7.25 10.44
CA ALA A 52 -12.21 6.14 10.65
C ALA A 52 -12.95 4.79 10.70
N THR A 53 -12.38 3.77 10.07
CA THR A 53 -12.91 2.39 10.07
C THR A 53 -12.53 1.67 11.36
N ALA A 54 -13.07 2.14 12.49
CA ALA A 54 -12.75 1.66 13.83
C ALA A 54 -13.98 1.14 14.63
N SER A 55 -15.12 0.93 13.95
CA SER A 55 -16.29 0.21 14.46
C SER A 55 -16.87 -0.74 13.39
N PRO A 56 -17.63 -1.78 13.77
CA PRO A 56 -18.29 -2.68 12.82
C PRO A 56 -19.21 -1.95 11.84
N GLU A 57 -19.93 -0.93 12.29
CA GLU A 57 -20.83 -0.12 11.46
C GLU A 57 -20.04 0.66 10.41
N ALA A 58 -18.95 1.32 10.81
CA ALA A 58 -18.09 2.05 9.89
C ALA A 58 -17.44 1.12 8.85
N LEU A 59 -17.05 -0.09 9.26
CA LEU A 59 -16.55 -1.12 8.34
C LEU A 59 -17.64 -1.55 7.35
N GLN A 60 -18.85 -1.84 7.85
CA GLN A 60 -19.96 -2.28 7.02
C GLN A 60 -20.38 -1.21 6.02
N GLU A 61 -20.50 0.05 6.46
CA GLU A 61 -20.80 1.20 5.60
C GLU A 61 -19.77 1.30 4.47
N LYS A 62 -18.48 1.20 4.81
CA LYS A 62 -17.39 1.30 3.85
C LYS A 62 -17.38 0.15 2.84
N MET A 63 -17.63 -1.08 3.29
CA MET A 63 -17.83 -2.23 2.42
C MET A 63 -19.03 -2.03 1.48
N ASP A 64 -20.13 -1.47 1.97
CA ASP A 64 -21.34 -1.21 1.18
C ASP A 64 -21.14 -0.10 0.15
N LEU A 65 -20.38 0.95 0.50
CA LEU A 65 -20.00 2.01 -0.42
C LEU A 65 -19.13 1.49 -1.57
N ALA A 66 -18.23 0.54 -1.32
CA ALA A 66 -17.40 -0.04 -2.38
C ALA A 66 -18.20 -0.96 -3.33
N LYS A 67 -19.29 -1.58 -2.86
CA LYS A 67 -20.07 -2.54 -3.68
C LYS A 67 -20.55 -1.90 -4.98
N LYS A 68 -20.44 -2.67 -6.07
CA LYS A 68 -20.95 -2.37 -7.42
C LYS A 68 -20.31 -1.20 -8.18
N ARG A 69 -19.25 -0.57 -7.66
CA ARG A 69 -18.53 0.50 -8.39
C ARG A 69 -17.00 0.39 -8.35
N ILE A 70 -16.49 -0.77 -7.95
CA ILE A 70 -15.07 -1.09 -7.93
C ILE A 70 -14.66 -1.87 -9.17
N TYR A 71 -13.47 -1.55 -9.70
CA TYR A 71 -12.94 -2.12 -10.93
C TYR A 71 -11.91 -3.24 -10.68
N CYS A 72 -11.26 -3.23 -9.51
CA CYS A 72 -10.47 -4.33 -8.96
C CYS A 72 -11.10 -4.84 -7.67
N ASP A 73 -10.61 -5.96 -7.15
CA ASP A 73 -11.08 -6.46 -5.86
C ASP A 73 -10.58 -5.56 -4.71
N VAL A 74 -11.43 -5.32 -3.70
CA VAL A 74 -11.09 -4.46 -2.56
C VAL A 74 -11.30 -5.20 -1.23
N GLY A 75 -10.27 -5.18 -0.38
CA GLY A 75 -10.33 -5.59 1.01
C GLY A 75 -10.10 -4.40 1.97
N PHE A 76 -10.32 -4.61 3.26
CA PHE A 76 -10.25 -3.54 4.26
C PHE A 76 -9.38 -3.92 5.46
N HIS A 77 -8.61 -2.97 5.96
CA HIS A 77 -8.01 -3.03 7.29
C HIS A 77 -8.92 -2.37 8.33
N PHE A 78 -8.78 -2.76 9.59
CA PHE A 78 -9.48 -2.14 10.72
C PHE A 78 -8.57 -1.18 11.47
N GLY A 79 -9.09 -0.04 11.90
CA GLY A 79 -8.35 0.97 12.64
C GLY A 79 -8.32 0.67 14.14
N ALA A 80 -7.12 0.68 14.73
CA ALA A 80 -6.97 0.58 16.17
C ALA A 80 -7.26 1.92 16.86
N SER A 81 -8.06 1.88 17.91
CA SER A 81 -8.22 2.94 18.91
C SER A 81 -8.46 2.30 20.28
N GLY A 82 -8.33 3.05 21.37
CA GLY A 82 -8.64 2.52 22.71
C GLY A 82 -10.09 1.99 22.81
N LYS A 83 -11.03 2.53 22.02
CA LYS A 83 -12.43 2.10 21.98
C LYS A 83 -12.69 0.93 21.03
N SER A 84 -11.82 0.68 20.05
CA SER A 84 -12.07 -0.34 19.03
C SER A 84 -11.84 -1.76 19.54
N VAL A 85 -11.11 -1.91 20.66
CA VAL A 85 -10.76 -3.20 21.27
C VAL A 85 -11.99 -4.09 21.50
N GLN A 86 -13.10 -3.50 21.93
CA GLN A 86 -14.35 -4.22 22.18
C GLN A 86 -14.95 -4.87 20.91
N TYR A 87 -14.55 -4.44 19.72
CA TYR A 87 -15.09 -4.89 18.44
C TYR A 87 -14.21 -5.92 17.72
N PHE A 88 -13.01 -6.22 18.23
CA PHE A 88 -12.02 -7.04 17.52
C PHE A 88 -12.54 -8.44 17.15
N GLN A 89 -13.31 -9.08 18.03
CA GLN A 89 -13.91 -10.38 17.76
C GLN A 89 -15.01 -10.32 16.69
N GLU A 90 -15.74 -9.20 16.60
CA GLU A 90 -16.85 -9.04 15.65
C GLU A 90 -16.37 -8.77 14.22
N VAL A 91 -15.25 -8.06 14.08
CA VAL A 91 -14.64 -7.73 12.78
C VAL A 91 -13.67 -8.80 12.30
N PHE A 92 -13.31 -9.76 13.16
CA PHE A 92 -12.44 -10.87 12.79
C PHE A 92 -13.04 -11.68 11.62
N GLY A 93 -12.22 -11.96 10.60
CA GLY A 93 -12.67 -12.60 9.36
C GLY A 93 -13.43 -11.68 8.39
N LYS A 94 -13.56 -10.37 8.70
CA LYS A 94 -14.07 -9.35 7.75
C LYS A 94 -12.96 -8.42 7.24
N VAL A 95 -11.80 -8.43 7.89
CA VAL A 95 -10.68 -7.51 7.63
C VAL A 95 -9.37 -8.28 7.44
N PHE A 96 -8.39 -7.64 6.79
CA PHE A 96 -7.09 -8.23 6.48
C PHE A 96 -6.01 -7.96 7.53
N GLY A 97 -6.31 -7.10 8.51
CA GLY A 97 -5.41 -6.82 9.63
C GLY A 97 -5.87 -5.59 10.40
N LEU A 98 -5.19 -5.35 11.52
CA LEU A 98 -5.41 -4.19 12.38
C LEU A 98 -4.30 -3.16 12.14
N LYS A 99 -4.65 -1.97 11.65
CA LYS A 99 -3.71 -0.85 11.47
C LYS A 99 -3.61 -0.01 12.75
N VAL A 100 -2.41 0.12 13.26
CA VAL A 100 -2.04 0.94 14.42
C VAL A 100 -1.13 2.08 13.94
N TYR A 101 -1.53 3.32 14.23
CA TYR A 101 -0.71 4.49 13.92
C TYR A 101 0.06 4.95 15.15
N MET A 102 1.36 4.69 15.19
CA MET A 102 2.22 5.01 16.33
C MET A 102 3.05 6.29 16.12
N ASN A 103 2.95 6.90 14.94
CA ASN A 103 3.44 8.24 14.62
C ASN A 103 2.36 9.01 13.86
N GLN A 104 2.65 10.28 13.59
CA GLN A 104 1.73 11.22 12.95
C GLN A 104 1.03 10.62 11.73
N THR A 105 -0.29 10.67 11.75
CA THR A 105 -1.16 10.19 10.67
C THR A 105 -2.24 11.22 10.36
N THR A 106 -2.99 10.98 9.28
CA THR A 106 -4.24 11.70 9.03
C THR A 106 -5.36 11.11 9.89
N GLY A 107 -6.17 11.98 10.52
CA GLY A 107 -7.30 11.57 11.36
C GLY A 107 -6.92 11.24 12.81
N ASP A 108 -7.88 10.70 13.56
CA ASP A 108 -7.83 10.59 15.03
C ASP A 108 -7.35 9.21 15.54
N LEU A 109 -6.55 8.49 14.74
CA LEU A 109 -6.08 7.13 15.06
C LEU A 109 -4.67 7.07 15.66
N LEU A 110 -4.01 8.21 15.87
CA LEU A 110 -2.70 8.28 16.51
C LEU A 110 -2.77 7.70 17.93
N MET A 111 -1.88 6.77 18.23
CA MET A 111 -1.81 6.08 19.51
C MET A 111 -0.37 6.09 20.05
N GLU A 112 -0.14 6.94 21.04
CA GLU A 112 1.19 7.10 21.67
C GLU A 112 1.26 6.42 23.05
N ASP A 113 0.13 6.32 23.75
CA ASP A 113 0.03 5.80 25.11
C ASP A 113 0.35 4.29 25.20
N ASP A 114 1.32 3.94 26.04
CA ASP A 114 1.80 2.57 26.25
C ASP A 114 0.67 1.64 26.72
N SER A 115 -0.17 2.10 27.65
CA SER A 115 -1.22 1.26 28.23
C SER A 115 -2.28 0.88 27.18
N THR A 116 -2.60 1.82 26.30
CA THR A 116 -3.53 1.61 25.19
C THR A 116 -2.94 0.67 24.15
N LEU A 117 -1.67 0.85 23.80
CA LEU A 117 -0.96 -0.05 22.86
C LEU A 117 -0.88 -1.47 23.40
N GLU A 118 -0.56 -1.66 24.68
CA GLU A 118 -0.56 -2.99 25.31
C GLU A 118 -1.95 -3.64 25.29
N THR A 119 -2.98 -2.86 25.57
CA THR A 119 -4.38 -3.34 25.50
C THR A 119 -4.74 -3.77 24.08
N VAL A 120 -4.36 -2.99 23.07
CA VAL A 120 -4.61 -3.29 21.66
C VAL A 120 -3.89 -4.55 21.20
N PHE A 121 -2.58 -4.64 21.43
CA PHE A 121 -1.77 -5.78 20.98
C PHE A 121 -2.17 -7.08 21.69
N SER A 122 -2.48 -7.01 22.99
CA SER A 122 -2.91 -8.18 23.77
C SER A 122 -4.29 -8.71 23.35
N ALA A 123 -5.19 -7.84 22.87
CA ALA A 123 -6.56 -8.22 22.53
C ALA A 123 -6.76 -8.66 21.07
N TRP A 124 -5.87 -8.27 20.14
CA TRP A 124 -6.02 -8.59 18.73
C TRP A 124 -5.81 -10.09 18.43
N PRO A 125 -6.69 -10.73 17.63
CA PRO A 125 -6.50 -12.13 17.23
C PRO A 125 -5.18 -12.37 16.50
N LYS A 126 -4.46 -13.41 16.91
CA LYS A 126 -3.07 -13.69 16.47
C LYS A 126 -2.97 -14.20 15.03
N ASP A 127 -4.08 -14.67 14.47
CA ASP A 127 -4.13 -15.21 13.11
C ASP A 127 -4.03 -14.11 12.04
N LEU A 128 -4.34 -12.85 12.38
CA LEU A 128 -4.26 -11.70 11.48
C LEU A 128 -3.12 -10.75 11.87
N PRO A 129 -2.49 -10.09 10.89
CA PRO A 129 -1.41 -9.16 11.16
C PRO A 129 -1.89 -7.90 11.89
N VAL A 130 -1.03 -7.41 12.78
CA VAL A 130 -1.03 -6.03 13.27
C VAL A 130 -0.11 -5.23 12.33
N LEU A 131 -0.66 -4.28 11.60
CA LEU A 131 0.06 -3.39 10.71
C LEU A 131 0.43 -2.13 11.49
N VAL A 132 1.69 -1.69 11.43
CA VAL A 132 2.14 -0.50 12.15
C VAL A 132 2.66 0.59 11.22
N HIS A 133 2.20 1.82 11.44
CA HIS A 133 2.95 3.01 11.04
C HIS A 133 3.87 3.35 12.20
N ALA A 134 5.16 3.00 12.07
CA ALA A 134 6.16 3.20 13.11
C ALA A 134 7.48 3.71 12.50
N GLU A 135 7.80 4.99 12.74
CA GLU A 135 9.00 5.67 12.26
C GLU A 135 10.12 5.61 13.31
N GLY A 136 11.32 5.22 12.88
CA GLY A 136 12.53 5.21 13.67
C GLY A 136 12.43 4.41 14.97
N ASN A 137 12.63 5.05 16.12
CA ASN A 137 12.67 4.35 17.41
C ASN A 137 11.29 3.78 17.81
N THR A 138 10.21 4.29 17.23
CA THR A 138 8.86 3.75 17.44
C THR A 138 8.74 2.31 16.93
N LEU A 139 9.53 1.93 15.93
CA LEU A 139 9.54 0.57 15.39
C LEU A 139 10.01 -0.46 16.45
N GLN A 140 11.03 -0.14 17.24
CA GLN A 140 11.50 -1.03 18.30
C GLN A 140 10.37 -1.32 19.30
N LYS A 141 9.60 -0.31 19.68
CA LYS A 141 8.44 -0.45 20.56
C LYS A 141 7.37 -1.38 19.97
N ALA A 142 7.08 -1.26 18.67
CA ALA A 142 6.14 -2.15 17.99
C ALA A 142 6.64 -3.62 17.98
N ILE A 143 7.93 -3.82 17.74
CA ILE A 143 8.59 -5.14 17.77
C ILE A 143 8.49 -5.74 19.16
N ASP A 144 8.79 -4.97 20.21
CA ASP A 144 8.73 -5.43 21.60
C ASP A 144 7.31 -5.83 22.02
N LEU A 145 6.30 -5.05 21.63
CA LEU A 145 4.89 -5.36 21.87
C LEU A 145 4.46 -6.64 21.13
N ALA A 146 4.79 -6.75 19.84
CA ALA A 146 4.48 -7.94 19.05
C ALA A 146 5.13 -9.20 19.63
N LYS A 147 6.38 -9.09 20.10
CA LYS A 147 7.08 -10.17 20.78
C LYS A 147 6.45 -10.53 22.12
N LYS A 148 6.06 -9.54 22.92
CA LYS A 148 5.41 -9.73 24.25
C LYS A 148 4.08 -10.48 24.13
N PHE A 149 3.27 -10.16 23.13
CA PHE A 149 1.91 -10.72 22.99
C PHE A 149 1.79 -11.83 21.92
N GLY A 150 2.86 -12.06 21.15
CA GLY A 150 2.92 -13.08 20.10
C GLY A 150 2.06 -12.73 18.88
N ASN A 151 2.01 -11.45 18.51
CA ASN A 151 1.28 -11.02 17.32
C ASN A 151 2.12 -11.27 16.05
N ARG A 152 1.42 -11.50 14.93
CA ARG A 152 2.00 -11.34 13.60
C ARG A 152 2.16 -9.85 13.33
N LEU A 153 3.38 -9.36 13.15
CA LEU A 153 3.65 -7.93 12.90
C LEU A 153 3.85 -7.69 11.40
N HIS A 154 3.29 -6.60 10.89
CA HIS A 154 3.60 -6.08 9.57
C HIS A 154 4.01 -4.61 9.67
N VAL A 155 5.23 -4.30 9.25
CA VAL A 155 5.78 -2.93 9.31
C VAL A 155 5.51 -2.22 7.99
N CYS A 156 4.73 -1.15 8.02
CA CYS A 156 4.38 -0.37 6.83
C CYS A 156 5.53 0.53 6.37
N HIS A 157 5.61 0.76 5.05
CA HIS A 157 6.38 1.81 4.35
C HIS A 157 7.72 2.20 5.02
N ILE A 158 8.65 1.25 5.14
CA ILE A 158 9.98 1.51 5.72
C ILE A 158 10.72 2.53 4.88
N SER A 159 11.45 3.45 5.51
CA SER A 159 12.18 4.50 4.79
C SER A 159 13.64 4.66 5.23
N LEU A 160 14.09 4.02 6.31
CA LEU A 160 15.43 4.23 6.88
C LEU A 160 16.25 2.94 7.00
N ALA A 161 17.56 3.02 6.80
CA ALA A 161 18.49 1.90 6.95
C ALA A 161 18.47 1.29 8.35
N LYS A 162 18.34 2.13 9.39
CA LYS A 162 18.23 1.67 10.78
C LYS A 162 16.99 0.82 11.02
N GLU A 163 15.89 1.07 10.31
CA GLU A 163 14.66 0.29 10.45
C GLU A 163 14.84 -1.11 9.84
N ILE A 164 15.53 -1.20 8.70
CA ILE A 164 15.94 -2.47 8.09
C ILE A 164 16.78 -3.31 9.05
N GLU A 165 17.72 -2.69 9.78
CA GLU A 165 18.51 -3.40 10.79
C GLU A 165 17.63 -3.99 11.91
N LEU A 166 16.70 -3.20 12.46
CA LEU A 166 15.76 -3.67 13.49
C LEU A 166 14.90 -4.83 12.98
N ILE A 167 14.41 -4.74 11.75
CA ILE A 167 13.60 -5.78 11.09
C ILE A 167 14.40 -7.06 10.92
N LYS A 168 15.65 -6.95 10.46
CA LYS A 168 16.53 -8.10 10.28
C LYS A 168 16.77 -8.82 11.61
N GLN A 169 17.13 -8.08 12.66
CA GLN A 169 17.32 -8.63 14.00
C GLN A 169 16.04 -9.29 14.53
N ALA A 170 14.87 -8.67 14.30
CA ALA A 170 13.58 -9.22 14.71
C ALA A 170 13.26 -10.54 13.98
N LYS A 171 13.46 -10.60 12.65
CA LYS A 171 13.30 -11.82 11.84
C LYS A 171 14.27 -12.92 12.28
N GLU A 172 15.53 -12.59 12.53
CA GLU A 172 16.55 -13.53 13.03
C GLU A 172 16.20 -14.09 14.42
N SER A 173 15.49 -13.32 15.25
CA SER A 173 14.98 -13.79 16.55
C SER A 173 13.78 -14.75 16.47
N GLY A 174 13.26 -15.01 15.26
CA GLY A 174 12.09 -15.85 15.00
C GLY A 174 10.74 -15.15 15.18
N LEU A 175 10.72 -13.82 15.29
CA LEU A 175 9.46 -13.08 15.33
C LEU A 175 8.73 -13.23 13.99
N ASN A 176 7.42 -13.49 14.04
CA ASN A 176 6.58 -13.51 12.84
C ASN A 176 6.34 -12.06 12.37
N LEU A 177 7.32 -11.55 11.63
CA LEU A 177 7.37 -10.18 11.14
C LEU A 177 7.48 -10.20 9.61
N SER A 178 6.64 -9.38 8.99
CA SER A 178 6.80 -8.98 7.59
C SER A 178 6.90 -7.46 7.49
N CYS A 179 7.32 -6.96 6.34
CA CYS A 179 7.33 -5.53 6.09
C CYS A 179 7.22 -5.16 4.61
N GLU A 180 6.90 -3.90 4.38
CA GLU A 180 6.83 -3.32 3.05
C GLU A 180 7.66 -2.04 2.95
N VAL A 181 8.06 -1.70 1.73
CA VAL A 181 8.63 -0.41 1.35
C VAL A 181 7.68 0.26 0.36
N SER A 182 7.56 1.58 0.44
CA SER A 182 6.79 2.31 -0.56
C SER A 182 7.59 2.48 -1.85
N CYS A 183 6.90 2.62 -2.99
CA CYS A 183 7.60 2.94 -4.24
C CYS A 183 8.32 4.30 -4.18
N HIS A 184 7.75 5.32 -3.53
CA HIS A 184 8.38 6.63 -3.46
C HIS A 184 9.68 6.62 -2.65
N HIS A 185 9.82 5.79 -1.61
CA HIS A 185 11.09 5.65 -0.87
C HIS A 185 12.19 4.95 -1.67
N LEU A 186 11.84 4.22 -2.75
CA LEU A 186 12.81 3.56 -3.63
C LEU A 186 13.31 4.43 -4.78
N PHE A 187 12.51 5.42 -5.20
CA PHE A 187 12.76 6.19 -6.43
C PHE A 187 12.94 7.70 -6.19
N LEU A 188 12.67 8.19 -4.98
CA LEU A 188 12.88 9.58 -4.59
C LEU A 188 13.72 9.64 -3.30
N THR A 189 14.51 10.69 -3.15
CA THR A 189 15.33 10.97 -1.96
C THR A 189 15.08 12.39 -1.44
N ASP A 190 15.74 12.75 -0.34
CA ASP A 190 15.76 14.11 0.18
C ASP A 190 16.27 15.16 -0.83
N ASP A 191 17.08 14.76 -1.82
CA ASP A 191 17.49 15.61 -2.95
C ASP A 191 16.29 16.13 -3.77
N ASP A 192 15.18 15.37 -3.81
CA ASP A 192 13.98 15.74 -4.55
C ASP A 192 13.09 16.73 -3.80
N VAL A 193 13.26 16.89 -2.48
CA VAL A 193 12.34 17.67 -1.62
C VAL A 193 12.20 19.09 -2.12
N LYS A 194 13.32 19.73 -2.51
CA LYS A 194 13.28 21.12 -3.02
C LYS A 194 12.49 21.24 -4.33
N ARG A 195 12.63 20.27 -5.24
CA ARG A 195 11.94 20.24 -6.53
C ARG A 195 10.45 19.96 -6.35
N LEU A 196 10.12 19.02 -5.47
CA LEU A 196 8.74 18.58 -5.23
C LEU A 196 7.95 19.60 -4.39
N GLY A 197 8.63 20.38 -3.54
CA GLY A 197 7.99 21.30 -2.61
C GLY A 197 6.91 20.57 -1.79
N PRO A 198 5.68 21.09 -1.70
CA PRO A 198 4.63 20.42 -0.93
C PRO A 198 4.23 19.05 -1.50
N TYR A 199 4.41 18.80 -2.79
CA TYR A 199 4.09 17.52 -3.42
C TYR A 199 5.03 16.38 -2.97
N GLY A 200 6.15 16.71 -2.33
CA GLY A 200 7.07 15.75 -1.70
C GLY A 200 6.80 15.51 -0.22
N LEU A 201 5.76 16.14 0.36
CA LEU A 201 5.41 15.93 1.77
C LEU A 201 4.66 14.62 1.94
N MET A 202 5.28 13.69 2.64
CA MET A 202 4.79 12.35 2.95
C MET A 202 5.31 11.88 4.32
N LYS A 203 4.71 10.80 4.84
CA LYS A 203 5.12 10.16 6.10
C LYS A 203 5.19 8.65 5.87
N PRO A 204 6.36 8.01 6.08
CA PRO A 204 7.65 8.60 6.49
C PRO A 204 8.24 9.57 5.44
N PRO A 205 9.03 10.59 5.85
CA PRO A 205 9.60 11.55 4.89
C PRO A 205 10.61 10.88 3.96
N LEU A 206 10.88 11.51 2.81
CA LEU A 206 12.00 11.10 1.95
C LEU A 206 13.32 11.18 2.74
N SER A 207 14.16 10.16 2.57
CA SER A 207 15.42 9.97 3.27
C SER A 207 16.62 10.12 2.32
N SER A 208 17.83 9.97 2.86
CA SER A 208 19.04 10.17 2.08
C SER A 208 19.23 9.09 1.02
N LYS A 209 20.13 9.34 0.06
CA LYS A 209 20.51 8.33 -0.92
C LYS A 209 21.11 7.08 -0.27
N GLU A 210 21.84 7.20 0.83
CA GLU A 210 22.37 6.03 1.55
C GLU A 210 21.26 5.17 2.15
N ASP A 211 20.24 5.79 2.76
CA ASP A 211 19.07 5.06 3.25
C ASP A 211 18.37 4.33 2.09
N GLN A 212 18.15 5.01 0.97
CA GLN A 212 17.53 4.42 -0.23
C GLN A 212 18.35 3.23 -0.76
N ASP A 213 19.67 3.32 -0.80
CA ASP A 213 20.52 2.22 -1.28
C ASP A 213 20.42 0.97 -0.39
N ILE A 214 20.26 1.16 0.93
CA ILE A 214 19.99 0.05 1.86
C ILE A 214 18.60 -0.55 1.62
N LEU A 215 17.57 0.26 1.31
CA LEU A 215 16.25 -0.28 0.94
C LEU A 215 16.33 -1.15 -0.32
N TRP A 216 17.10 -0.74 -1.33
CA TRP A 216 17.32 -1.57 -2.53
C TRP A 216 18.06 -2.88 -2.21
N GLN A 217 19.08 -2.85 -1.36
CA GLN A 217 19.76 -4.08 -0.92
C GLN A 217 18.80 -5.01 -0.17
N ALA A 218 17.98 -4.46 0.72
CA ALA A 218 16.99 -5.20 1.51
C ALA A 218 15.85 -5.80 0.66
N LEU A 219 15.53 -5.20 -0.49
CA LEU A 219 14.63 -5.80 -1.47
C LEU A 219 15.24 -7.06 -2.10
N VAL A 220 16.52 -7.00 -2.46
CA VAL A 220 17.24 -8.08 -3.15
C VAL A 220 17.55 -9.23 -2.20
N ASP A 221 17.95 -8.95 -0.96
CA ASP A 221 18.32 -10.00 0.02
C ASP A 221 17.12 -10.66 0.71
N GLY A 222 15.90 -10.16 0.48
CA GLY A 222 14.67 -10.71 1.03
C GLY A 222 14.29 -10.15 2.42
N THR A 223 15.02 -9.17 2.94
CA THR A 223 14.66 -8.51 4.20
C THR A 223 13.34 -7.74 4.08
N ILE A 224 13.08 -7.10 2.94
CA ILE A 224 11.77 -6.50 2.63
C ILE A 224 10.87 -7.56 1.96
N ASP A 225 9.64 -7.74 2.45
CA ASP A 225 8.75 -8.78 1.93
C ASP A 225 7.91 -8.33 0.75
N MET A 226 7.55 -7.04 0.67
CA MET A 226 6.65 -6.53 -0.36
C MET A 226 6.86 -5.06 -0.69
N ILE A 227 6.27 -4.65 -1.81
CA ILE A 227 6.15 -3.24 -2.19
C ILE A 227 4.68 -2.86 -2.14
N ALA A 228 4.39 -1.73 -1.50
CA ALA A 228 3.06 -1.13 -1.49
C ALA A 228 3.15 0.31 -2.03
N SER A 229 2.08 0.84 -2.62
CA SER A 229 2.15 2.22 -3.12
C SER A 229 2.08 3.26 -2.01
N ASP A 230 1.45 2.93 -0.89
CA ASP A 230 0.95 3.90 0.09
C ASP A 230 0.22 5.04 -0.64
N HIS A 231 -0.68 4.65 -1.55
CA HIS A 231 -1.40 5.60 -2.38
C HIS A 231 -2.28 6.48 -1.48
N ALA A 232 -1.80 7.70 -1.25
CA ALA A 232 -2.34 8.67 -0.31
C ALA A 232 -2.71 9.97 -1.04
N PRO A 233 -3.76 9.97 -1.89
CA PRO A 233 -4.12 11.10 -2.73
C PRO A 233 -4.66 12.27 -1.90
N HIS A 234 -4.32 13.48 -2.36
CA HIS A 234 -4.73 14.77 -1.82
C HIS A 234 -4.90 15.73 -3.00
N THR A 235 -5.85 16.66 -2.95
CA THR A 235 -6.05 17.58 -4.09
C THR A 235 -4.85 18.52 -4.25
N LYS A 236 -4.61 19.05 -5.47
CA LYS A 236 -3.58 20.08 -5.69
C LYS A 236 -3.76 21.26 -4.73
N ALA A 237 -5.01 21.73 -4.55
CA ALA A 237 -5.34 22.82 -3.64
C ALA A 237 -4.97 22.54 -2.17
N GLU A 238 -5.10 21.29 -1.70
CA GLU A 238 -4.66 20.91 -0.35
C GLU A 238 -3.14 20.89 -0.23
N LYS A 239 -2.44 20.37 -1.24
CA LYS A 239 -0.97 20.38 -1.28
C LYS A 239 -0.41 21.81 -1.40
N GLU A 240 -1.11 22.72 -2.07
CA GLU A 240 -0.67 24.13 -2.21
C GLU A 240 -1.13 25.03 -1.04
N GLY A 241 -1.91 24.50 -0.10
CA GLY A 241 -2.43 25.24 1.05
C GLY A 241 -1.38 25.55 2.12
N GLU A 242 -1.78 26.31 3.14
CA GLU A 242 -0.89 26.72 4.24
C GLU A 242 -0.33 25.55 5.08
N LYS A 243 -1.13 24.48 5.20
CA LYS A 243 -0.78 23.26 5.95
C LYS A 243 -0.95 22.04 5.05
N PRO A 244 0.00 21.83 4.12
CA PRO A 244 -0.10 20.76 3.14
C PRO A 244 -0.09 19.38 3.83
N PRO A 245 -1.03 18.49 3.48
CA PRO A 245 -1.12 17.17 4.09
C PRO A 245 0.00 16.24 3.60
N TYR A 246 0.33 15.25 4.42
CA TYR A 246 1.28 14.19 4.07
C TYR A 246 0.59 13.13 3.20
N GLY A 247 1.23 12.77 2.09
CA GLY A 247 0.77 11.70 1.20
C GLY A 247 1.01 12.04 -0.27
N VAL A 248 1.24 10.99 -1.05
CA VAL A 248 1.43 11.04 -2.50
C VAL A 248 0.65 9.90 -3.17
N PRO A 249 0.10 10.10 -4.38
CA PRO A 249 -0.50 9.02 -5.14
C PRO A 249 0.57 8.12 -5.79
N GLY A 250 0.42 6.79 -5.74
CA GLY A 250 1.38 5.85 -6.33
C GLY A 250 0.83 4.73 -7.23
N LEU A 251 -0.47 4.40 -7.18
CA LEU A 251 -1.06 3.25 -7.89
C LEU A 251 -0.68 3.16 -9.38
N GLU A 252 -0.74 4.26 -10.13
CA GLU A 252 -0.51 4.24 -11.59
C GLU A 252 0.98 4.26 -11.98
N THR A 253 1.86 4.60 -11.04
CA THR A 253 3.29 4.81 -11.31
C THR A 253 4.19 3.72 -10.75
N THR A 254 3.75 2.97 -9.73
CA THR A 254 4.58 1.96 -9.07
C THR A 254 5.07 0.89 -10.04
N LEU A 255 4.18 0.21 -10.77
CA LEU A 255 4.60 -0.86 -11.68
C LEU A 255 5.54 -0.35 -12.80
N PRO A 256 5.26 0.76 -13.51
CA PRO A 256 6.22 1.33 -14.48
C PRO A 256 7.63 1.59 -13.91
N LEU A 257 7.72 2.12 -12.68
CA LEU A 257 9.00 2.35 -12.00
C LEU A 257 9.72 1.02 -11.70
N LEU A 258 8.98 0.00 -11.23
CA LEU A 258 9.55 -1.32 -10.96
C LEU A 258 9.98 -2.05 -12.24
N LEU A 259 9.22 -1.95 -13.33
CA LEU A 259 9.62 -2.49 -14.63
C LEU A 259 10.88 -1.81 -15.16
N THR A 260 11.06 -0.52 -14.86
CA THR A 260 12.29 0.21 -15.18
C THR A 260 13.46 -0.37 -14.40
N ALA A 261 13.31 -0.57 -13.08
CA ALA A 261 14.33 -1.22 -12.25
C ALA A 261 14.66 -2.64 -12.72
N VAL A 262 13.69 -3.37 -13.28
CA VAL A 262 13.96 -4.67 -13.93
C VAL A 262 14.77 -4.52 -15.21
N ASN A 263 14.43 -3.55 -16.07
CA ASN A 263 15.21 -3.27 -17.28
C ASN A 263 16.63 -2.74 -16.98
N GLU A 264 16.85 -2.19 -15.80
CA GLU A 264 18.15 -1.73 -15.29
C GLU A 264 18.91 -2.81 -14.49
N ASP A 265 18.44 -4.05 -14.49
CA ASP A 265 19.02 -5.19 -13.76
C ASP A 265 19.12 -4.99 -12.23
N ARG A 266 18.34 -4.06 -11.67
CA ARG A 266 18.25 -3.80 -10.22
C ARG A 266 17.29 -4.75 -9.51
N LEU A 267 16.36 -5.36 -10.27
CA LEU A 267 15.36 -6.29 -9.79
C LEU A 267 15.12 -7.38 -10.84
N THR A 268 14.88 -8.62 -10.44
CA THR A 268 14.43 -9.66 -11.39
C THR A 268 12.90 -9.66 -11.54
N ILE A 269 12.38 -10.23 -12.63
CA ILE A 269 10.92 -10.38 -12.80
C ILE A 269 10.34 -11.28 -11.70
N GLU A 270 11.04 -12.35 -11.34
CA GLU A 270 10.64 -13.26 -10.28
C GLU A 270 10.52 -12.52 -8.96
N ARG A 271 11.49 -11.65 -8.63
CA ARG A 271 11.46 -10.88 -7.40
C ARG A 271 10.37 -9.81 -7.42
N LEU A 272 10.13 -9.17 -8.56
CA LEU A 272 8.98 -8.26 -8.74
C LEU A 272 7.67 -8.99 -8.42
N ILE A 273 7.46 -10.19 -8.98
CA ILE A 273 6.26 -11.00 -8.75
C ILE A 273 6.11 -11.37 -7.26
N GLU A 274 7.22 -11.74 -6.60
CA GLU A 274 7.20 -12.01 -5.17
C GLU A 274 6.73 -10.80 -4.37
N LEU A 275 7.32 -9.64 -4.63
CA LEU A 275 7.07 -8.40 -3.91
C LEU A 275 5.66 -7.83 -4.12
N THR A 276 5.06 -8.03 -5.28
CA THR A 276 3.80 -7.37 -5.67
C THR A 276 2.62 -8.32 -5.84
N SER A 277 2.81 -9.65 -5.70
CA SER A 277 1.70 -10.62 -5.80
C SER A 277 1.85 -11.76 -4.79
N THR A 278 2.95 -12.51 -4.81
CA THR A 278 3.09 -13.74 -3.99
C THR A 278 3.12 -13.44 -2.50
N ASN A 279 3.96 -12.52 -2.06
CA ASN A 279 4.13 -12.20 -0.64
C ASN A 279 2.94 -11.43 -0.07
N PRO A 280 2.38 -10.40 -0.72
CA PRO A 280 1.13 -9.79 -0.27
C PRO A 280 0.02 -10.83 -0.09
N ARG A 281 -0.15 -11.75 -1.06
CA ARG A 281 -1.15 -12.81 -0.99
C ARG A 281 -0.95 -13.70 0.24
N LYS A 282 0.28 -14.14 0.47
CA LYS A 282 0.65 -15.02 1.60
C LYS A 282 0.49 -14.31 2.95
N VAL A 283 0.98 -13.09 3.07
CA VAL A 283 1.01 -12.35 4.35
C VAL A 283 -0.42 -12.04 4.81
N PHE A 284 -1.26 -11.58 3.90
CA PHE A 284 -2.63 -11.16 4.21
C PHE A 284 -3.68 -12.26 4.01
N GLY A 285 -3.32 -13.43 3.49
CA GLY A 285 -4.28 -14.52 3.26
C GLY A 285 -5.33 -14.16 2.20
N ILE A 286 -4.90 -13.47 1.15
CA ILE A 286 -5.80 -13.04 0.05
C ILE A 286 -6.11 -14.26 -0.82
N PRO A 287 -7.38 -14.50 -1.19
CA PRO A 287 -7.73 -15.62 -2.04
C PRO A 287 -7.13 -15.50 -3.45
N GLU A 288 -6.96 -16.63 -4.13
CA GLU A 288 -6.54 -16.63 -5.52
C GLU A 288 -7.61 -15.99 -6.41
N GLN A 289 -7.17 -15.21 -7.40
CA GLN A 289 -8.02 -14.66 -8.44
C GLN A 289 -7.82 -15.53 -9.69
N GLU A 290 -8.70 -16.50 -9.91
CA GLU A 290 -8.63 -17.37 -11.09
C GLU A 290 -8.59 -16.55 -12.38
N GLU A 291 -7.92 -17.05 -13.42
CA GLU A 291 -7.84 -16.44 -14.75
C GLU A 291 -7.53 -14.92 -14.75
N THR A 292 -6.65 -14.50 -13.84
CA THR A 292 -6.31 -13.08 -13.61
C THR A 292 -4.83 -12.84 -13.88
N TYR A 293 -4.52 -11.90 -14.77
CA TYR A 293 -3.15 -11.57 -15.19
C TYR A 293 -3.04 -10.16 -15.76
N VAL A 294 -1.81 -9.66 -15.82
CA VAL A 294 -1.43 -8.37 -16.39
C VAL A 294 -0.47 -8.60 -17.54
N GLU A 295 -0.74 -8.05 -18.72
CA GLU A 295 0.22 -8.02 -19.83
C GLU A 295 0.96 -6.68 -19.80
N VAL A 296 2.28 -6.73 -19.80
CA VAL A 296 3.15 -5.53 -19.83
C VAL A 296 4.10 -5.61 -21.01
N ASP A 297 4.33 -4.47 -21.67
CA ASP A 297 5.39 -4.31 -22.68
C ASP A 297 6.68 -3.86 -22.00
N MET A 298 7.67 -4.75 -21.92
CA MET A 298 8.95 -4.48 -21.29
C MET A 298 9.85 -3.51 -22.07
N GLY A 299 9.54 -3.21 -23.34
CA GLY A 299 10.37 -2.38 -24.21
C GLY A 299 9.84 -0.97 -24.48
N GLU A 300 8.66 -0.62 -23.98
CA GLU A 300 8.06 0.69 -24.22
C GLU A 300 8.69 1.75 -23.28
N ASN A 301 9.45 2.68 -23.86
CA ASN A 301 10.01 3.85 -23.18
C ASN A 301 9.00 5.00 -23.20
N TRP A 302 8.77 5.64 -22.06
CA TRP A 302 7.90 6.80 -21.95
C TRP A 302 8.27 7.67 -20.75
N THR A 303 7.70 8.87 -20.68
CA THR A 303 7.90 9.81 -19.57
C THR A 303 6.64 9.83 -18.72
N ILE A 304 6.78 9.69 -17.40
CA ILE A 304 5.63 9.87 -16.50
C ILE A 304 5.17 11.33 -16.59
N ASP A 305 3.89 11.54 -16.86
CA ASP A 305 3.23 12.84 -16.79
C ASP A 305 1.96 12.76 -15.92
N ASP A 306 1.33 13.91 -15.67
CA ASP A 306 0.08 14.01 -14.91
C ASP A 306 -1.17 14.03 -15.81
N LYS A 307 -1.04 13.59 -17.07
CA LYS A 307 -2.15 13.58 -18.03
C LYS A 307 -2.85 12.23 -17.98
N ASN A 308 -4.18 12.25 -17.97
CA ASN A 308 -5.03 11.07 -18.01
C ASN A 308 -4.86 10.10 -16.82
N LEU A 309 -4.28 10.57 -15.71
CA LEU A 309 -4.33 9.84 -14.44
C LEU A 309 -5.78 9.59 -14.04
N GLN A 310 -6.08 8.37 -13.62
CA GLN A 310 -7.40 8.00 -13.11
C GLN A 310 -7.57 8.38 -11.65
N THR A 311 -6.47 8.51 -10.90
CA THR A 311 -6.55 9.05 -9.53
C THR A 311 -7.14 10.45 -9.57
N LYS A 312 -8.17 10.69 -8.75
CA LYS A 312 -8.95 11.94 -8.79
C LYS A 312 -8.11 13.17 -8.46
N CYS A 313 -7.01 13.01 -7.73
CA CYS A 313 -6.12 14.12 -7.39
C CYS A 313 -5.37 14.70 -8.59
N GLY A 314 -5.18 13.94 -9.68
CA GLY A 314 -4.65 14.43 -10.95
C GLY A 314 -3.22 14.98 -10.89
N TRP A 315 -2.36 14.41 -10.04
CA TRP A 315 -0.92 14.69 -10.01
C TRP A 315 -0.13 13.45 -9.56
N THR A 316 1.19 13.50 -9.70
CA THR A 316 2.11 12.47 -9.23
C THR A 316 3.46 13.10 -8.87
N PRO A 317 4.20 12.63 -7.85
CA PRO A 317 5.54 13.15 -7.55
C PRO A 317 6.59 12.73 -8.60
N PHE A 318 6.24 11.79 -9.49
CA PHE A 318 7.16 11.20 -10.46
C PHE A 318 7.13 11.87 -11.85
N VAL A 319 6.45 13.01 -12.01
CA VAL A 319 6.40 13.75 -13.28
C VAL A 319 7.81 14.02 -13.80
N GLY A 320 8.04 13.70 -15.08
CA GLY A 320 9.30 13.91 -15.78
C GLY A 320 10.29 12.74 -15.69
N MET A 321 10.01 11.71 -14.88
CA MET A 321 10.85 10.52 -14.84
C MET A 321 10.69 9.68 -16.10
N GLN A 322 11.82 9.25 -16.67
CA GLN A 322 11.87 8.31 -17.78
C GLN A 322 11.67 6.89 -17.25
N VAL A 323 10.77 6.13 -17.85
CA VAL A 323 10.48 4.75 -17.48
C VAL A 323 10.46 3.83 -18.70
N THR A 324 10.81 2.57 -18.46
CA THR A 324 10.82 1.49 -19.44
C THR A 324 9.94 0.36 -18.94
N GLY A 325 8.82 0.12 -19.62
CA GLY A 325 7.79 -0.81 -19.17
C GLY A 325 6.43 -0.15 -19.11
N LYS A 326 5.40 -0.81 -19.66
CA LYS A 326 4.03 -0.27 -19.62
C LYS A 326 2.97 -1.36 -19.56
N VAL A 327 1.94 -1.13 -18.75
CA VAL A 327 0.75 -1.97 -18.71
C VAL A 327 -0.01 -1.87 -20.03
N LYS A 328 -0.25 -3.01 -20.68
CA LYS A 328 -0.97 -3.10 -21.96
C LYS A 328 -2.34 -3.72 -21.82
N LYS A 329 -2.54 -4.58 -20.82
CA LYS A 329 -3.83 -5.24 -20.59
C LYS A 329 -3.91 -5.76 -19.17
N VAL A 330 -5.10 -5.70 -18.59
CA VAL A 330 -5.43 -6.38 -17.33
C VAL A 330 -6.64 -7.25 -17.55
N VAL A 331 -6.54 -8.51 -17.10
CA VAL A 331 -7.63 -9.48 -17.07
C VAL A 331 -7.92 -9.84 -15.63
N LEU A 332 -9.19 -9.73 -15.22
CA LEU A 332 -9.68 -10.11 -13.89
C LEU A 332 -10.78 -11.16 -14.06
N ARG A 333 -10.55 -12.38 -13.56
CA ARG A 333 -11.48 -13.51 -13.65
C ARG A 333 -11.99 -13.75 -15.08
N GLY A 334 -11.06 -13.86 -16.02
CA GLY A 334 -11.35 -14.10 -17.44
C GLY A 334 -11.89 -12.88 -18.20
N LYS A 335 -12.18 -11.76 -17.54
CA LYS A 335 -12.70 -10.53 -18.18
C LYS A 335 -11.57 -9.53 -18.40
N VAL A 336 -11.48 -8.98 -19.61
CA VAL A 336 -10.62 -7.82 -19.86
C VAL A 336 -11.20 -6.62 -19.11
N VAL A 337 -10.43 -6.05 -18.19
CA VAL A 337 -10.80 -4.88 -17.39
C VAL A 337 -10.01 -3.63 -17.76
N PHE A 338 -8.91 -3.81 -18.49
CA PHE A 338 -8.17 -2.74 -19.16
C PHE A 338 -7.50 -3.29 -20.42
N ASP A 339 -7.57 -2.56 -21.53
CA ASP A 339 -6.94 -2.94 -22.81
C ASP A 339 -5.78 -2.02 -23.22
N GLY A 340 -5.27 -1.24 -22.28
CA GLY A 340 -4.21 -0.25 -22.51
C GLY A 340 -4.74 1.14 -22.87
N GLN A 341 -6.06 1.29 -23.08
CA GLN A 341 -6.71 2.57 -23.37
C GLN A 341 -8.02 2.74 -22.60
N THR A 342 -8.87 1.71 -22.60
CA THR A 342 -10.21 1.72 -22.05
C THR A 342 -10.28 0.82 -20.82
N ILE A 343 -10.94 1.32 -19.77
CA ILE A 343 -11.26 0.54 -18.57
C ILE A 343 -12.66 -0.04 -18.72
N PHE A 344 -12.80 -1.35 -18.51
CA PHE A 344 -14.08 -2.07 -18.57
C PHE A 344 -14.51 -2.52 -17.17
N GLY A 345 -15.81 -2.46 -16.88
CA GLY A 345 -16.35 -2.81 -15.57
C GLY A 345 -17.56 -1.95 -15.18
N PRO A 346 -17.92 -1.94 -13.89
CA PRO A 346 -17.21 -2.51 -12.73
C PRO A 346 -17.33 -4.04 -12.63
N TYR A 347 -16.22 -4.71 -12.30
CA TYR A 347 -16.17 -6.17 -12.10
C TYR A 347 -15.49 -6.60 -10.79
N GLY A 348 -15.02 -5.64 -9.99
CA GLY A 348 -14.39 -5.88 -8.70
C GLY A 348 -15.37 -6.43 -7.66
N GLN A 349 -14.83 -7.14 -6.69
CA GLN A 349 -15.57 -7.68 -5.56
C GLN A 349 -14.99 -7.14 -4.25
N VAL A 350 -15.88 -6.86 -3.31
CA VAL A 350 -15.48 -6.69 -1.91
C VAL A 350 -15.28 -8.07 -1.33
N PHE A 351 -14.10 -8.37 -0.82
CA PHE A 351 -13.78 -9.66 -0.22
C PHE A 351 -13.37 -9.49 1.23
N ALA A 352 -13.60 -10.54 1.99
CA ALA A 352 -13.28 -10.64 3.40
C ALA A 352 -12.20 -11.72 3.58
N ALA A 353 -11.37 -11.59 4.62
CA ALA A 353 -10.39 -12.62 4.93
C ALA A 353 -11.11 -13.95 5.17
N THR A 354 -10.92 -14.91 4.27
CA THR A 354 -11.52 -16.24 4.43
C THR A 354 -10.94 -16.89 5.68
N LYS A 355 -11.80 -17.48 6.51
CA LYS A 355 -11.35 -18.31 7.63
C LYS A 355 -10.45 -19.42 7.06
N SER A 356 -9.18 -19.44 7.44
CA SER A 356 -8.30 -20.59 7.24
C SER A 356 -8.78 -21.77 8.07
#